data_AF-A0A1A8RXU2-F1
#
_entry.id   AF-A0A1A8RXU2-F1
#
_cell.length_a   1.000
_cell.length_b   1.000
_cell.length_c   1.000
_cell.angle_alpha   90.00
_cell.angle_beta   90.00
_cell.angle_gamma   90.00
#
_symmetry.space_group_name_H-M   'P 1'
#
loop_
_entity.id
_entity.type
_entity.pdbx_description
1 polymer ?
#
loop_
_entity_poly.entity_id
_entity_poly.type
_entity_poly.pdbx_seq_one_letter_code
_entity_poly.pdbx_strand_id
1 'polypeptide(L)'
;NITNSNGCFRAELQLVGSPTYQQMKHTTDKCITFTGLQTAANYTVTVYAVSGNLTSPPVSDFKLTLPKPPTNAKVRSTSTNSITFAWTPPDNVADNVMYNVFIHSGFWNYLKNDFVSNQNNYTFAGLKSGTNYSFSVLIVTATDSSERAECTGRTDSVK
;
A
#
# COMPACT_ATOMS: atom_id res chain seq x y z
N ASN A 1 -17.60 -50.21 5.34
CA ASN A 1 -16.81 -49.06 5.81
C ASN A 1 -16.73 -48.02 4.71
N ILE A 2 -17.73 -47.15 4.61
CA ILE A 2 -17.71 -45.99 3.72
C ILE A 2 -17.68 -44.77 4.61
N THR A 3 -16.65 -43.93 4.50
CA THR A 3 -16.75 -42.46 4.62
C THR A 3 -15.46 -41.79 4.14
N ASN A 4 -15.48 -41.32 2.88
CA ASN A 4 -14.80 -40.16 2.30
C ASN A 4 -13.30 -39.96 2.52
N SER A 5 -12.50 -40.49 1.59
CA SER A 5 -11.15 -40.00 1.26
C SER A 5 -11.22 -38.73 0.39
N ASN A 6 -11.98 -37.71 0.82
CA ASN A 6 -11.87 -36.40 0.18
C ASN A 6 -10.62 -35.75 0.76
N GLY A 7 -9.48 -35.92 0.08
CA GLY A 7 -8.23 -35.25 0.45
C GLY A 7 -8.51 -33.77 0.66
N CYS A 8 -8.13 -33.26 1.84
CA CYS A 8 -8.31 -31.87 2.21
C CYS A 8 -6.96 -31.17 2.12
N PHE A 9 -6.95 -29.90 1.76
CA PHE A 9 -5.79 -29.02 1.89
C PHE A 9 -5.95 -28.16 3.13
N ARG A 10 -4.83 -27.90 3.80
CA ARG A 10 -4.72 -26.83 4.80
C ARG A 10 -3.84 -25.74 4.21
N ALA A 11 -4.37 -24.53 4.13
CA ALA A 11 -3.63 -23.36 3.69
C ALA A 11 -3.47 -22.39 4.86
N GLU A 12 -2.24 -21.95 5.08
CA GLU A 12 -1.82 -21.00 6.10
C GLU A 12 -1.27 -19.76 5.41
N LEU A 13 -1.69 -18.59 5.87
CA LEU A 13 -1.24 -17.29 5.39
C LEU A 13 -0.65 -16.52 6.57
N GLN A 14 0.59 -16.06 6.43
CA GLN A 14 1.34 -15.35 7.46
C GLN A 14 1.83 -13.99 6.92
N LEU A 15 1.56 -12.90 7.64
CA LEU A 15 2.16 -11.60 7.35
C LEU A 15 3.67 -11.63 7.70
N VAL A 16 4.52 -11.28 6.76
CA VAL A 16 5.97 -11.23 6.98
C VAL A 16 6.30 -10.10 7.95
N GLY A 17 7.10 -10.40 8.97
CA GLY A 17 7.48 -9.44 10.02
C GLY A 17 6.47 -9.28 11.16
N SER A 18 5.28 -9.88 11.05
CA SER A 18 4.27 -9.88 12.13
C SER A 18 3.74 -11.29 12.37
N PRO A 19 4.42 -12.11 13.21
CA PRO A 19 4.08 -13.52 13.40
C PRO A 19 2.68 -13.73 14.00
N THR A 20 2.06 -12.69 14.56
CA THR A 20 0.72 -12.73 15.15
C THR A 20 -0.40 -12.60 14.12
N TYR A 21 -0.15 -12.01 12.94
CA TYR A 21 -1.15 -11.96 11.88
C TYR A 21 -1.09 -13.23 11.03
N GLN A 22 -2.01 -14.15 11.31
CA GLN A 22 -2.16 -15.40 10.58
C GLN A 22 -3.61 -15.67 10.21
N GLN A 23 -3.81 -16.30 9.05
CA GLN A 23 -5.07 -16.92 8.68
C GLN A 23 -4.83 -18.38 8.32
N MET A 24 -5.71 -19.28 8.75
CA MET A 24 -5.66 -20.68 8.40
C MET A 24 -7.03 -21.12 7.89
N LYS A 25 -7.06 -21.86 6.80
CA LYS A 25 -8.28 -22.40 6.24
C LYS A 25 -8.08 -23.82 5.72
N HIS A 26 -9.15 -24.60 5.77
CA HIS A 26 -9.22 -25.94 5.21
C HIS A 26 -10.14 -25.93 3.98
N THR A 27 -9.80 -26.69 2.95
CA THR A 27 -10.63 -26.83 1.74
C THR A 27 -10.40 -28.18 1.07
N THR A 28 -11.43 -28.72 0.41
CA THR A 28 -11.27 -29.84 -0.53
C THR A 28 -11.07 -29.37 -1.97
N ASP A 29 -11.26 -28.07 -2.22
CA ASP A 29 -11.05 -27.45 -3.51
C ASP A 29 -9.57 -27.18 -3.77
N LYS A 30 -9.21 -27.07 -5.05
CA LYS A 30 -7.84 -26.70 -5.46
C LYS A 30 -7.58 -25.20 -5.37
N CYS A 31 -8.54 -24.42 -4.86
CA CYS A 31 -8.47 -22.97 -4.77
C CYS A 31 -9.03 -22.51 -3.42
N ILE A 32 -8.41 -21.46 -2.87
CA ILE A 32 -8.86 -20.82 -1.64
C ILE A 32 -8.56 -19.33 -1.69
N THR A 33 -9.42 -18.53 -1.08
CA THR A 33 -9.27 -17.08 -1.03
C THR A 33 -9.10 -16.62 0.41
N PHE A 34 -8.05 -15.85 0.66
CA PHE A 34 -7.87 -15.09 1.90
C PHE A 34 -8.30 -13.63 1.68
N THR A 35 -8.92 -13.04 2.69
CA THR A 35 -9.53 -11.70 2.62
C THR A 35 -9.13 -10.88 3.83
N GLY A 36 -9.32 -9.56 3.77
CA GLY A 36 -8.94 -8.66 4.87
C GLY A 36 -7.43 -8.52 5.04
N LEU A 37 -6.67 -8.76 3.96
CA LEU A 37 -5.22 -8.62 3.94
C LEU A 37 -4.82 -7.15 4.00
N GLN A 38 -3.65 -6.88 4.57
CA GLN A 38 -3.03 -5.58 4.47
C GLN A 38 -2.62 -5.32 3.03
N THR A 39 -2.73 -4.07 2.60
CA THR A 39 -2.25 -3.62 1.30
C THR A 39 -0.79 -3.20 1.37
N ALA A 40 -0.05 -3.34 0.27
CA ALA A 40 1.39 -3.11 0.23
C ALA A 40 2.19 -3.97 1.23
N ALA A 41 1.69 -5.17 1.54
CA ALA A 41 2.21 -6.04 2.59
C ALA A 41 2.64 -7.41 2.04
N ASN A 42 3.74 -7.94 2.56
CA ASN A 42 4.30 -9.22 2.16
C ASN A 42 3.69 -10.36 2.97
N TYR A 43 3.24 -11.42 2.29
CA TYR A 43 2.70 -12.61 2.91
C TYR A 43 3.43 -13.87 2.45
N THR A 44 3.59 -14.81 3.37
CA THR A 44 3.94 -16.20 3.06
C THR A 44 2.66 -17.03 3.04
N VAL A 45 2.43 -17.75 1.96
CA VAL A 45 1.36 -18.75 1.84
C VAL A 45 2.01 -20.12 1.96
N THR A 46 1.50 -20.97 2.84
CA THR A 46 1.96 -22.35 3.01
C THR A 46 0.79 -23.31 2.86
N VAL A 47 0.93 -24.35 2.04
CA VAL A 47 -0.12 -25.32 1.77
C VAL A 47 0.36 -26.73 2.10
N TYR A 48 -0.53 -27.49 2.74
CA TYR A 48 -0.35 -28.89 3.10
C TYR A 48 -1.47 -29.75 2.53
N ALA A 49 -1.14 -30.95 2.04
CA ALA A 49 -2.13 -32.00 1.83
C ALA A 49 -2.42 -32.70 3.17
N VAL A 50 -3.69 -32.93 3.46
CA VAL A 50 -4.19 -33.51 4.71
C VAL A 50 -5.04 -34.74 4.39
N SER A 51 -4.72 -35.85 5.04
CA SER A 51 -5.48 -37.10 4.96
C SER A 51 -5.65 -37.68 6.37
N GLY A 52 -6.86 -37.53 6.93
CA GLY A 52 -7.12 -37.83 8.34
C GLY A 52 -6.19 -37.01 9.24
N ASN A 53 -5.35 -37.69 10.02
CA ASN A 53 -4.38 -37.07 10.94
C ASN A 53 -2.98 -36.88 10.31
N LEU A 54 -2.80 -37.26 9.04
CA LEU A 54 -1.52 -37.14 8.33
C LEU A 54 -1.47 -35.83 7.56
N THR A 55 -0.30 -35.19 7.60
CA THR A 55 -0.01 -33.94 6.87
C THR A 55 1.23 -34.15 6.01
N SER A 56 1.20 -33.72 4.75
CA SER A 56 2.36 -33.76 3.86
C SER A 56 3.45 -32.76 4.29
N PRO A 57 4.66 -32.83 3.71
CA PRO A 57 5.55 -31.68 3.68
C PRO A 57 4.83 -30.45 3.09
N PRO A 58 5.13 -29.23 3.57
CA PRO A 58 4.55 -28.00 3.04
C PRO A 58 5.09 -27.66 1.66
N VAL A 59 4.29 -26.92 0.90
CA VAL A 59 4.76 -26.07 -0.19
C VAL A 59 4.47 -24.62 0.19
N SER A 60 5.46 -23.74 0.06
CA SER A 60 5.32 -22.32 0.41
C SER A 60 5.69 -21.41 -0.75
N ASP A 61 5.05 -20.25 -0.79
CA ASP A 61 5.37 -19.15 -1.71
C ASP A 61 5.20 -17.81 -1.00
N PHE A 62 5.83 -16.77 -1.55
CA PHE A 62 5.74 -15.39 -1.07
C PHE A 62 5.03 -14.52 -2.08
N LYS A 63 4.13 -13.66 -1.59
CA LYS A 63 3.42 -12.69 -2.41
C LYS A 63 3.25 -11.36 -1.69
N LEU A 64 3.49 -10.28 -2.43
CA LEU A 64 3.22 -8.91 -2.03
C LEU A 64 1.82 -8.53 -2.49
N THR A 65 1.00 -7.99 -1.58
CA THR A 65 -0.30 -7.46 -1.97
C THR A 65 -0.14 -6.14 -2.72
N LEU A 66 -0.97 -5.92 -3.74
CA LEU A 66 -0.95 -4.67 -4.48
C LEU A 66 -1.26 -3.49 -3.56
N PRO A 67 -0.57 -2.34 -3.74
CA PRO A 67 -0.84 -1.13 -2.98
C PRO A 67 -2.17 -0.51 -3.40
N LYS A 68 -3.03 -0.19 -2.43
CA LYS A 68 -4.21 0.64 -2.64
C LYS A 68 -3.80 2.11 -2.72
N PRO A 69 -4.50 2.94 -3.49
CA PRO A 69 -4.16 4.35 -3.61
C PRO A 69 -4.44 5.12 -2.30
N PRO A 70 -3.63 6.15 -1.98
CA PRO A 70 -4.05 7.21 -1.08
C PRO A 70 -5.33 7.88 -1.60
N THR A 71 -6.02 8.62 -0.73
CA THR A 71 -7.22 9.39 -1.12
C THR A 71 -7.18 10.79 -0.50
N ASN A 72 -8.16 11.64 -0.83
CA ASN A 72 -8.33 12.98 -0.22
C ASN A 72 -7.07 13.85 -0.25
N ALA A 73 -6.32 13.79 -1.35
CA ALA A 73 -5.21 14.69 -1.63
C ALA A 73 -5.69 16.15 -1.58
N LYS A 74 -5.03 16.97 -0.76
CA LYS A 74 -5.39 18.37 -0.57
C LYS A 74 -4.22 19.22 -0.10
N VAL A 75 -4.28 20.51 -0.41
CA VAL A 75 -3.42 21.51 0.22
C VAL A 75 -3.98 21.85 1.60
N ARG A 76 -3.13 21.75 2.62
CA ARG A 76 -3.46 22.01 4.01
C ARG A 76 -3.10 23.44 4.44
N SER A 77 -1.96 23.95 3.99
CA SER A 77 -1.51 25.31 4.28
C SER A 77 -0.56 25.80 3.19
N THR A 78 -0.55 27.12 2.99
CA THR A 78 0.27 27.81 2.00
C THR A 78 1.06 28.92 2.68
N SER A 79 2.19 29.26 2.08
CA SER A 79 2.94 30.49 2.33
C SER A 79 3.39 31.07 0.99
N THR A 80 4.16 32.15 1.02
CA THR A 80 4.75 32.73 -0.19
C THR A 80 5.77 31.81 -0.87
N ASN A 81 6.34 30.83 -0.17
CA ASN A 81 7.39 29.95 -0.70
C ASN A 81 7.25 28.47 -0.32
N SER A 82 6.14 28.07 0.30
CA SER A 82 5.93 26.68 0.70
C SER A 82 4.47 26.29 0.65
N ILE A 83 4.22 25.00 0.44
CA ILE A 83 2.89 24.39 0.49
C ILE A 83 2.99 23.08 1.26
N THR A 84 2.11 22.90 2.25
CA THR A 84 1.91 21.63 2.92
C THR A 84 0.79 20.87 2.21
N PHE A 85 1.17 19.77 1.59
CA PHE A 85 0.30 18.83 0.90
C PHE A 85 -0.06 17.68 1.85
N ALA A 86 -1.31 17.24 1.88
CA ALA A 86 -1.80 16.18 2.76
C ALA A 86 -2.71 15.20 2.02
N TRP A 87 -2.78 13.96 2.51
CA TRP A 87 -3.60 12.88 1.98
C TRP A 87 -4.14 11.98 3.10
N THR A 88 -5.06 11.09 2.75
CA THR A 88 -5.57 10.02 3.62
C THR A 88 -4.91 8.70 3.20
N PRO A 89 -4.15 8.04 4.10
CA PRO A 89 -3.68 6.67 3.89
C PRO A 89 -4.82 5.69 3.61
N PRO A 90 -4.62 4.64 2.79
CA PRO A 90 -5.63 3.60 2.64
C PRO A 90 -5.79 2.79 3.94
N ASP A 91 -7.00 2.31 4.19
CA ASP A 91 -7.26 1.43 5.33
C ASP A 91 -6.46 0.14 5.22
N ASN A 92 -5.99 -0.35 6.37
CA ASN A 92 -5.22 -1.60 6.48
C ASN A 92 -3.96 -1.61 5.59
N VAL A 93 -3.26 -0.49 5.50
CA VAL A 93 -1.94 -0.42 4.84
C VAL A 93 -0.85 -1.01 5.71
N ALA A 94 0.20 -1.56 5.10
CA ALA A 94 1.38 -2.05 5.81
C ALA A 94 1.99 -0.98 6.74
N ASP A 95 2.53 -1.42 7.88
CA ASP A 95 3.10 -0.55 8.92
C ASP A 95 4.38 0.20 8.49
N ASN A 96 4.96 -0.13 7.35
CA ASN A 96 6.19 0.45 6.80
C ASN A 96 6.00 0.90 5.35
N VAL A 97 4.85 1.49 5.06
CA VAL A 97 4.52 1.95 3.71
C VAL A 97 5.34 3.19 3.31
N MET A 98 5.72 3.21 2.04
CA MET A 98 6.45 4.32 1.41
C MET A 98 5.53 5.08 0.45
N TYR A 99 5.46 6.38 0.63
CA TYR A 99 4.77 7.30 -0.28
C TYR A 99 5.79 8.05 -1.13
N ASN A 100 5.54 8.13 -2.44
CA ASN A 100 6.24 9.02 -3.35
C ASN A 100 5.35 10.23 -3.61
N VAL A 101 5.81 11.42 -3.21
CA VAL A 101 5.09 12.69 -3.35
C VAL A 101 5.71 13.51 -4.48
N PHE A 102 4.89 14.08 -5.34
CA PHE A 102 5.32 14.87 -6.48
C PHE A 102 4.73 16.27 -6.41
N ILE A 103 5.49 17.23 -6.92
CA ILE A 103 5.04 18.61 -7.18
C ILE A 103 5.46 19.01 -8.60
N HIS A 104 4.56 19.66 -9.32
CA HIS A 104 4.80 20.11 -10.68
C HIS A 104 4.23 21.51 -10.92
N SER A 105 4.93 22.34 -11.69
CA SER A 105 4.41 23.57 -12.29
C SER A 105 4.88 23.69 -13.73
N GLY A 106 3.94 23.61 -14.68
CA GLY A 106 4.25 23.72 -16.11
C GLY A 106 4.79 25.09 -16.50
N PHE A 107 4.33 26.16 -15.83
CA PHE A 107 4.77 27.53 -16.13
C PHE A 107 6.27 27.74 -15.85
N TRP A 108 6.77 27.17 -14.75
CA TRP A 108 8.18 27.27 -14.37
C TRP A 108 9.02 26.10 -14.86
N ASN A 109 8.43 25.15 -15.59
CA ASN A 109 9.03 23.85 -15.90
C ASN A 109 9.63 23.19 -14.64
N TYR A 110 8.90 23.27 -13.53
CA TYR A 110 9.33 22.78 -12.22
C TYR A 110 8.73 21.40 -11.97
N LEU A 111 9.58 20.42 -11.67
CA LEU A 111 9.17 19.09 -11.26
C LEU A 111 10.09 18.62 -10.13
N LYS A 112 9.52 18.16 -9.04
CA LYS A 112 10.25 17.53 -7.94
C LYS A 112 9.42 16.38 -7.38
N ASN A 113 10.09 15.36 -6.86
CA ASN A 113 9.47 14.38 -5.99
C ASN A 113 10.30 14.14 -4.72
N ASP A 114 9.70 13.49 -3.73
CA ASP A 114 10.36 13.03 -2.52
C ASP A 114 9.68 11.75 -1.99
N PHE A 115 10.33 11.04 -1.08
CA PHE A 115 9.81 9.84 -0.45
C PHE A 115 9.61 10.05 1.05
N VAL A 116 8.43 9.68 1.55
CA VAL A 116 8.12 9.71 2.98
C VAL A 116 7.56 8.36 3.44
N SER A 117 7.96 7.92 4.62
CA SER A 117 7.47 6.68 5.23
C SER A 117 6.43 6.97 6.29
N ASN A 118 5.29 6.27 6.27
CA ASN A 118 4.25 6.34 7.30
C ASN A 118 3.76 7.76 7.64
N GLN A 119 3.80 8.66 6.66
CA GLN A 119 3.31 10.03 6.78
C GLN A 119 2.04 10.21 5.94
N ASN A 120 1.23 11.18 6.34
CA ASN A 120 0.00 11.58 5.64
C ASN A 120 0.06 13.01 5.11
N ASN A 121 1.23 13.65 5.19
CA ASN A 121 1.47 14.98 4.66
C ASN A 121 2.96 15.18 4.38
N TYR A 122 3.26 16.16 3.53
CA TYR A 122 4.61 16.59 3.21
C TYR A 122 4.62 18.09 2.83
N THR A 123 5.67 18.80 3.20
CA THR A 123 5.82 20.22 2.89
C THR A 123 6.88 20.44 1.81
N PHE A 124 6.45 20.94 0.66
CA PHE A 124 7.36 21.43 -0.37
C PHE A 124 7.73 22.88 -0.05
N ALA A 125 9.02 23.18 0.07
CA ALA A 125 9.56 24.50 0.33
C ALA A 125 10.38 25.03 -0.87
N GLY A 126 10.72 26.32 -0.86
CA GLY A 126 11.48 26.96 -1.93
C GLY A 126 10.68 27.17 -3.22
N LEU A 127 9.36 27.23 -3.10
CA LEU A 127 8.43 27.44 -4.20
C LEU A 127 8.40 28.91 -4.64
N LYS A 128 8.02 29.15 -5.89
CA LYS A 128 7.78 30.49 -6.43
C LYS A 128 6.47 31.02 -5.86
N SER A 129 6.43 32.29 -5.46
CA SER A 129 5.24 32.96 -4.94
C SER A 129 4.16 33.15 -6.01
N GLY A 130 2.91 33.28 -5.59
CA GLY A 130 1.75 33.50 -6.47
C GLY A 130 1.57 32.45 -7.57
N THR A 131 2.15 31.26 -7.41
CA THR A 131 2.29 30.25 -8.47
C THR A 131 1.41 29.04 -8.19
N ASN A 132 0.71 28.56 -9.22
CA ASN A 132 -0.06 27.33 -9.13
C ASN A 132 0.83 26.10 -9.34
N TYR A 133 0.65 25.11 -8.47
CA TYR A 133 1.33 23.84 -8.48
C TYR A 133 0.30 22.70 -8.48
N SER A 134 0.62 21.61 -9.17
CA SER A 134 -0.07 20.33 -9.08
C SER A 134 0.73 19.42 -8.15
N PHE A 135 0.04 18.71 -7.27
CA PHE A 135 0.59 17.79 -6.30
C PHE A 135 0.00 16.41 -6.53
N SER A 136 0.82 15.37 -6.41
CA SER A 136 0.32 13.99 -6.40
C SER A 136 1.07 13.13 -5.38
N VAL A 137 0.42 12.08 -4.91
CA VAL A 137 1.01 11.07 -4.04
C VAL A 137 0.53 9.69 -4.42
N LEU A 138 1.44 8.72 -4.39
CA LEU A 138 1.14 7.31 -4.59
C LEU A 138 1.98 6.46 -3.62
N ILE A 139 1.53 5.22 -3.40
CA ILE A 139 2.28 4.24 -2.64
C ILE A 139 3.18 3.47 -3.59
N VAL A 140 4.45 3.32 -3.23
CA VAL A 140 5.41 2.50 -3.95
C VAL A 140 5.76 1.27 -3.13
N THR A 141 5.86 0.13 -3.79
CA THR A 141 6.34 -1.12 -3.22
C THR A 141 7.56 -1.61 -4.02
N ALA A 142 8.12 -2.76 -3.65
CA ALA A 142 9.29 -3.31 -4.33
C ALA A 142 9.02 -3.69 -5.80
N THR A 143 7.77 -4.03 -6.13
CA THR A 143 7.38 -4.52 -7.46
C THR A 143 6.35 -3.64 -8.15
N ASP A 144 5.55 -2.89 -7.39
CA ASP A 144 4.35 -2.22 -7.90
C ASP A 144 4.17 -0.83 -7.30
N SER A 145 3.22 -0.10 -7.86
CA SER A 145 2.80 1.20 -7.37
C SER A 145 1.30 1.37 -7.49
N SER A 146 0.69 2.14 -6.58
CA SER A 146 -0.74 2.40 -6.66
C SER A 146 -1.07 3.52 -7.64
N GLU A 147 -2.36 3.66 -7.94
CA GLU A 147 -2.90 4.89 -8.49
C GLU A 147 -2.58 6.09 -7.58
N ARG A 148 -2.51 7.26 -8.17
CA ARG A 148 -2.15 8.50 -7.46
C ARG A 148 -3.39 9.27 -7.01
N ALA A 149 -3.29 9.88 -5.83
CA ALA A 149 -4.19 10.94 -5.41
C ALA A 149 -3.57 12.29 -5.75
N GLU A 150 -4.36 13.20 -6.30
CA GLU A 150 -3.86 14.48 -6.81
C GLU A 150 -4.68 15.67 -6.30
N CYS A 151 -4.05 16.83 -6.21
CA CYS A 151 -4.73 18.10 -6.02
C CYS A 151 -3.90 19.25 -6.61
N THR A 152 -4.47 20.43 -6.70
CA THR A 152 -3.75 21.66 -7.06
C THR A 152 -3.78 22.67 -5.92
N GLY A 153 -2.79 23.55 -5.87
CA GLY A 153 -2.82 24.68 -4.96
C GLY A 153 -1.80 25.75 -5.33
N ARG A 154 -1.98 26.93 -4.73
CA ARG A 154 -1.25 28.13 -5.08
C ARG A 154 -0.48 28.66 -3.87
N THR A 155 0.75 29.08 -4.08
CA THR A 155 1.50 29.84 -3.07
C THR A 155 0.93 31.24 -2.94
N ASP A 156 1.10 31.85 -1.77
CA ASP A 156 0.67 33.22 -1.54
C ASP A 156 1.49 34.18 -2.42
N SER A 157 0.88 35.27 -2.86
CA SER A 157 1.60 36.33 -3.56
C SER A 157 2.43 37.16 -2.59
N VAL A 158 3.55 37.70 -3.07
CA VAL A 158 4.25 38.77 -2.34
C VAL A 158 3.36 40.02 -2.40
N LYS A 159 3.23 40.74 -1.28
CA LYS A 159 2.50 42.01 -1.21
C LYS A 159 3.22 43.12 -1.96
#